data_AF-G6F0J3-F1
#
_entry.id   AF-G6F0J3-F1
#
_cell.length_a   1.000
_cell.length_b   1.000
_cell.length_c   1.000
_cell.angle_alpha   90.00
_cell.angle_beta   90.00
_cell.angle_gamma   90.00
#
_symmetry.space_group_name_H-M   'P 1'
#
loop_
_entity.id
_entity.type
_entity.pdbx_description
1 polymer ?
#
loop_
_entity_poly.entity_id
_entity_poly.type
_entity_poly.pdbx_seq_one_letter_code
_entity_poly.pdbx_strand_id
1 'polypeptide(L)'
;MLKITYITTSDVKAVDQTWWKQIIDKTGATLGVNNSIGASAISNPEWLTTANSLLTRIQDLPTDTDLCVILMGINDFRGGVGIGTYDPTKAKFLPGYFADAVCTAMVNLHQQCPNARFVWVTPLGDYTNTGTFPSLGKNSNGNTVWDFADVIIKAAQFYGNEVIDTRYCFSNLTTNCFFDGLHPNALGMEKLSNFILNKIYNILG
;
A
#
# COMPACT_ATOMS: atom_id res chain seq x y z
N MET A 1 16.46 -19.74 10.46
CA MET A 1 16.88 -18.55 11.24
C MET A 1 16.54 -17.32 10.42
N LEU A 2 15.53 -16.54 10.82
CA LEU A 2 15.14 -15.33 10.10
C LEU A 2 15.88 -14.12 10.71
N LYS A 3 16.69 -13.44 9.91
CA LYS A 3 17.33 -12.16 10.25
C LYS A 3 16.40 -11.04 9.83
N ILE A 4 15.99 -10.21 10.78
CA ILE A 4 15.31 -8.94 10.51
C ILE A 4 16.30 -7.81 10.83
N THR A 5 16.57 -6.95 9.84
CA THR A 5 17.41 -5.76 10.00
C THR A 5 16.51 -4.56 10.29
N TYR A 6 16.77 -3.83 11.38
CA TYR A 6 16.08 -2.59 11.73
C TYR A 6 16.78 -1.38 11.09
N ILE A 7 16.01 -0.42 10.58
CA ILE A 7 16.48 0.94 10.32
C ILE A 7 15.95 1.80 11.48
N THR A 8 16.84 2.21 12.37
CA THR A 8 16.53 3.09 13.50
C THR A 8 16.51 4.55 13.04
N THR A 9 15.41 4.98 12.44
CA THR A 9 15.03 6.40 12.38
C THR A 9 13.54 6.63 12.60
N SER A 10 12.73 5.61 12.90
CA SER A 10 11.32 5.78 13.27
C SER A 10 11.14 5.70 14.79
N ASP A 11 10.11 6.37 15.31
CA ASP A 11 9.65 6.24 16.71
C ASP A 11 8.98 4.86 17.00
N VAL A 12 8.89 4.01 15.97
CA VAL A 12 8.45 2.61 16.10
C VAL A 12 9.67 1.76 16.48
N LYS A 13 9.74 1.35 17.75
CA LYS A 13 10.89 0.67 18.35
C LYS A 13 10.72 -0.85 18.44
N ALA A 14 9.49 -1.34 18.31
CA ALA A 14 9.18 -2.76 18.41
C ALA A 14 8.12 -3.20 17.38
N VAL A 15 8.11 -4.49 17.07
CA VAL A 15 7.25 -5.06 16.01
C VAL A 15 5.77 -5.00 16.36
N ASP A 16 5.43 -5.15 17.64
CA ASP A 16 4.09 -5.02 18.21
C ASP A 16 3.50 -3.62 18.03
N GLN A 17 4.33 -2.60 17.85
CA GLN A 17 3.89 -1.24 17.54
C GLN A 17 3.50 -1.06 16.08
N THR A 18 3.77 -2.03 15.18
CA THR A 18 3.41 -1.91 13.76
C THR A 18 1.92 -2.19 13.53
N TRP A 19 1.31 -1.47 12.57
CA TRP A 19 -0.13 -1.58 12.31
C TRP A 19 -0.59 -3.02 12.00
N TRP A 20 0.21 -3.76 11.24
CA TRP A 20 -0.10 -5.13 10.81
C TRP A 20 0.00 -6.12 11.96
N LYS A 21 1.00 -5.98 12.85
CA LYS A 21 1.12 -6.85 14.03
C LYS A 21 -0.01 -6.61 15.00
N GLN A 22 -0.38 -5.35 15.22
CA GLN A 22 -1.53 -5.00 16.05
C GLN A 22 -2.85 -5.59 15.52
N ILE A 23 -3.06 -5.62 14.19
CA ILE A 23 -4.24 -6.27 13.61
C ILE A 23 -4.24 -7.76 13.91
N ILE A 24 -3.12 -8.44 13.65
CA ILE A 24 -2.95 -9.88 13.88
C ILE A 24 -3.24 -10.23 15.34
N ASP A 25 -2.71 -9.46 16.28
CA ASP A 25 -2.92 -9.68 17.71
C ASP A 25 -4.37 -9.46 18.15
N LYS A 26 -5.05 -8.46 17.56
CA LYS A 26 -6.46 -8.15 17.87
C LYS A 26 -7.44 -9.16 17.26
N THR A 27 -7.10 -9.79 16.13
CA THR A 27 -7.97 -10.75 15.44
C THR A 27 -7.67 -12.21 15.79
N GLY A 28 -6.48 -12.50 16.32
CA GLY A 28 -6.00 -13.87 16.50
C GLY A 28 -5.62 -14.56 15.19
N ALA A 29 -5.43 -13.81 14.10
CA ALA A 29 -4.97 -14.36 12.82
C ALA A 29 -3.55 -14.91 12.92
N THR A 30 -3.15 -15.75 11.97
CA THR A 30 -1.78 -16.23 11.83
C THR A 30 -1.07 -15.43 10.74
N LEU A 31 0.13 -14.93 11.02
CA LEU A 31 0.95 -14.30 9.99
C LEU A 31 1.44 -15.36 9.00
N GLY A 32 1.06 -15.25 7.72
CA GLY A 32 1.66 -16.04 6.64
C GLY A 32 3.06 -15.50 6.29
N VAL A 33 3.10 -14.41 5.53
CA VAL A 33 4.35 -13.71 5.17
C VAL A 33 4.17 -12.20 5.28
N ASN A 34 5.20 -11.50 5.74
CA ASN A 34 5.31 -10.05 5.59
C ASN A 34 6.38 -9.73 4.53
N ASN A 35 5.94 -9.51 3.28
CA ASN A 35 6.79 -9.17 2.15
C ASN A 35 6.85 -7.64 1.94
N SER A 36 6.98 -6.85 3.01
CA SER A 36 7.09 -5.39 2.92
C SER A 36 8.55 -4.96 2.74
N ILE A 37 8.82 -4.06 1.78
CA ILE A 37 10.16 -3.52 1.52
C ILE A 37 10.10 -1.99 1.45
N GLY A 38 10.95 -1.31 2.21
CA GLY A 38 11.07 0.16 2.14
C GLY A 38 11.50 0.63 0.76
N ALA A 39 10.99 1.77 0.30
CA ALA A 39 11.24 2.32 -1.03
C ALA A 39 10.75 1.45 -2.22
N SER A 40 9.95 0.41 -1.99
CA SER A 40 9.33 -0.39 -3.07
C SER A 40 8.16 0.33 -3.73
N ALA A 41 7.97 0.09 -5.03
CA ALA A 41 6.87 0.61 -5.83
C ALA A 41 5.94 -0.53 -6.28
N ILE A 42 4.72 -0.20 -6.71
CA ILE A 42 3.88 -1.16 -7.42
C ILE A 42 4.42 -1.37 -8.84
N SER A 43 4.73 -0.27 -9.52
CA SER A 43 5.29 -0.24 -10.88
C SER A 43 6.75 -0.70 -10.95
N ASN A 44 7.22 -0.91 -12.18
CA ASN A 44 8.62 -1.15 -12.52
C ASN A 44 9.25 0.11 -13.17
N PRO A 45 9.42 1.23 -12.43
CA PRO A 45 10.00 2.42 -13.02
C PRO A 45 11.49 2.24 -13.25
N GLU A 46 12.05 2.95 -14.22
CA GLU A 46 13.46 2.82 -14.63
C GLU A 46 14.46 3.10 -13.50
N TRP A 47 14.09 3.94 -12.54
CA TRP A 47 14.93 4.28 -11.38
C TRP A 47 14.95 3.20 -10.29
N LEU A 48 14.03 2.23 -10.34
CA LEU A 48 13.97 1.12 -9.40
C LEU A 48 14.68 -0.08 -10.03
N THR A 49 15.72 -0.60 -9.39
CA THR A 49 16.24 -1.93 -9.75
C THR A 49 15.07 -2.91 -9.68
N THR A 50 14.78 -3.61 -10.78
CA THR A 50 13.57 -4.42 -11.00
C THR A 50 13.22 -5.40 -9.87
N ALA A 51 14.16 -5.76 -9.00
CA ALA A 51 13.97 -6.69 -7.89
C ALA A 51 13.02 -6.23 -6.74
N ASN A 52 12.63 -4.95 -6.68
CA ASN A 52 11.89 -4.41 -5.53
C ASN A 52 10.45 -3.96 -5.82
N SER A 53 9.89 -4.21 -7.00
CA SER A 53 8.48 -3.87 -7.25
C SER A 53 7.52 -4.91 -6.65
N LEU A 54 6.24 -4.58 -6.53
CA LEU A 54 5.22 -5.57 -6.20
C LEU A 54 5.17 -6.68 -7.26
N LEU A 55 5.30 -6.34 -8.53
CA LEU A 55 5.14 -7.27 -9.65
C LEU A 55 6.11 -8.44 -9.62
N THR A 56 7.34 -8.22 -9.14
CA THR A 56 8.34 -9.29 -9.00
C THR A 56 8.22 -10.10 -7.72
N ARG A 57 7.42 -9.63 -6.75
CA ARG A 57 7.32 -10.26 -5.41
C ARG A 57 6.03 -11.02 -5.20
N ILE A 58 5.04 -10.87 -6.09
CA ILE A 58 3.78 -11.62 -6.03
C ILE A 58 4.05 -13.13 -6.04
N GLN A 59 5.02 -13.60 -6.83
CA GLN A 59 5.39 -15.01 -6.93
C GLN A 59 5.91 -15.63 -5.62
N ASP A 60 6.32 -14.81 -4.65
CA ASP A 60 6.78 -15.27 -3.34
C ASP A 60 5.63 -15.45 -2.34
N LEU A 61 4.39 -15.13 -2.73
CA LEU A 61 3.22 -15.34 -1.88
C LEU A 61 2.87 -16.82 -1.77
N PRO A 62 2.66 -17.34 -0.55
CA PRO A 62 2.16 -18.70 -0.35
C PRO A 62 0.82 -18.90 -1.07
N THR A 63 0.69 -19.98 -1.85
CA THR A 63 -0.52 -20.26 -2.63
C THR A 63 -1.74 -20.58 -1.75
N ASP A 64 -1.52 -20.93 -0.49
CA ASP A 64 -2.52 -21.17 0.56
C ASP A 64 -2.89 -19.90 1.34
N THR A 65 -2.52 -18.71 0.85
CA THR A 65 -2.92 -17.43 1.47
C THR A 65 -4.45 -17.28 1.49
N ASP A 66 -5.03 -17.04 2.66
CA ASP A 66 -6.46 -16.73 2.81
C ASP A 66 -6.78 -15.24 2.57
N LEU A 67 -5.91 -14.35 3.07
CA LEU A 67 -6.08 -12.90 3.04
C LEU A 67 -4.74 -12.22 2.79
N CYS A 68 -4.69 -11.35 1.79
CA CYS A 68 -3.54 -10.50 1.50
C CYS A 68 -3.94 -9.02 1.60
N VAL A 69 -3.29 -8.28 2.50
CA VAL A 69 -3.48 -6.84 2.68
C VAL A 69 -2.33 -6.10 2.03
N ILE A 70 -2.62 -5.28 1.01
CA ILE A 70 -1.61 -4.58 0.20
C ILE A 70 -1.69 -3.08 0.47
N LEU A 71 -0.70 -2.53 1.19
CA LEU A 71 -0.53 -1.08 1.38
C LEU A 71 0.72 -0.61 0.61
N MET A 72 0.51 -0.06 -0.58
CA MET A 72 1.58 0.37 -1.48
C MET A 72 1.15 1.58 -2.34
N GLY A 73 2.08 2.15 -3.12
CA GLY A 73 1.82 3.22 -4.10
C GLY A 73 2.42 4.59 -3.74
N ILE A 74 2.85 4.79 -2.50
CA ILE A 74 3.43 6.08 -2.08
C ILE A 74 4.77 6.39 -2.77
N ASN A 75 5.58 5.35 -3.04
CA ASN A 75 6.85 5.52 -3.74
C ASN A 75 6.66 5.69 -5.24
N ASP A 76 5.60 5.12 -5.84
CA ASP A 76 5.23 5.43 -7.22
C ASP A 76 4.89 6.92 -7.35
N PHE A 77 4.13 7.48 -6.39
CA PHE A 77 3.84 8.91 -6.33
C PHE A 77 5.12 9.76 -6.16
N ARG A 78 5.90 9.51 -5.10
CA ARG A 78 7.10 10.31 -4.78
C ARG A 78 8.23 10.15 -5.80
N GLY A 79 8.34 8.99 -6.41
CA GLY A 79 9.27 8.71 -7.49
C GLY A 79 8.84 9.28 -8.85
N GLY A 80 7.72 10.00 -8.90
CA GLY A 80 7.26 10.65 -10.12
C GLY A 80 6.92 9.66 -11.23
N VAL A 81 6.33 8.52 -10.88
CA VAL A 81 5.84 7.58 -11.89
C VAL A 81 4.63 8.19 -12.61
N GLY A 82 4.59 8.05 -13.93
CA GLY A 82 3.43 8.47 -14.70
C GLY A 82 2.23 7.56 -14.41
N ILE A 83 1.03 8.13 -14.19
CA ILE A 83 -0.16 7.30 -13.97
C ILE A 83 -0.51 6.50 -15.22
N GLY A 84 -0.37 7.10 -16.41
CA GLY A 84 -0.81 6.53 -17.67
C GLY A 84 -2.34 6.55 -17.82
N THR A 85 -2.85 5.91 -18.86
CA THR A 85 -4.29 5.78 -19.09
C THR A 85 -4.81 4.52 -18.41
N TYR A 86 -5.75 4.69 -17.48
CA TYR A 86 -6.47 3.56 -16.88
C TYR A 86 -7.42 2.93 -17.90
N ASP A 87 -7.07 1.72 -18.34
CA ASP A 87 -7.90 0.84 -19.15
C ASP A 87 -7.60 -0.60 -18.73
N PRO A 88 -8.45 -1.23 -17.89
CA PRO A 88 -8.22 -2.59 -17.41
C PRO A 88 -8.55 -3.67 -18.45
N THR A 89 -9.05 -3.28 -19.63
CA THR A 89 -9.49 -4.20 -20.70
C THR A 89 -8.51 -4.28 -21.87
N LYS A 90 -7.47 -3.43 -21.89
CA LYS A 90 -6.53 -3.41 -23.01
C LYS A 90 -5.72 -4.70 -23.12
N ALA A 91 -5.34 -5.02 -24.36
CA ALA A 91 -4.63 -6.25 -24.69
C ALA A 91 -3.22 -6.35 -24.09
N LYS A 92 -2.58 -5.22 -23.74
CA LYS A 92 -1.23 -5.20 -23.19
C LYS A 92 -1.06 -4.08 -22.16
N PHE A 93 -0.65 -4.46 -20.96
CA PHE A 93 -0.18 -3.54 -19.93
C PHE A 93 1.30 -3.18 -20.13
N LEU A 94 1.64 -1.94 -19.80
CA LEU A 94 2.98 -1.36 -19.78
C LEU A 94 3.34 -1.03 -18.31
N PRO A 95 3.92 -1.98 -17.56
CA PRO A 95 4.06 -1.85 -16.10
C PRO A 95 5.02 -0.76 -15.59
N GLY A 96 5.60 0.04 -16.48
CA GLY A 96 6.29 1.29 -16.13
C GLY A 96 5.32 2.43 -15.81
N TYR A 97 4.05 2.33 -16.22
CA TYR A 97 2.97 3.23 -15.80
C TYR A 97 2.22 2.65 -14.62
N PHE A 98 1.79 3.52 -13.71
CA PHE A 98 1.15 3.10 -12.46
C PHE A 98 -0.15 2.35 -12.68
N ALA A 99 -1.07 2.85 -13.52
CA ALA A 99 -2.35 2.20 -13.76
C ALA A 99 -2.20 0.78 -14.31
N ASP A 100 -1.27 0.61 -15.25
CA ASP A 100 -0.96 -0.68 -15.87
C ASP A 100 -0.32 -1.65 -14.88
N ALA A 101 0.56 -1.14 -14.02
CA ALA A 101 1.18 -1.94 -12.97
C ALA A 101 0.14 -2.40 -11.93
N VAL A 102 -0.82 -1.55 -11.54
CA VAL A 102 -1.90 -1.95 -10.63
C VAL A 102 -2.76 -3.05 -11.26
N CYS A 103 -3.19 -2.90 -12.52
CA CYS A 103 -3.95 -3.94 -13.22
C CYS A 103 -3.15 -5.25 -13.33
N THR A 104 -1.87 -5.16 -13.70
CA THR A 104 -0.97 -6.33 -13.78
C THR A 104 -0.84 -7.02 -12.42
N ALA A 105 -0.68 -6.25 -11.34
CA ALA A 105 -0.56 -6.79 -9.99
C ALA A 105 -1.83 -7.54 -9.57
N MET A 106 -3.01 -6.98 -9.83
CA MET A 106 -4.28 -7.63 -9.48
C MET A 106 -4.48 -8.94 -10.26
N VAL A 107 -4.18 -8.97 -11.56
CA VAL A 107 -4.22 -10.21 -12.36
C VAL A 107 -3.27 -11.26 -11.80
N ASN A 108 -2.01 -10.88 -11.55
CA ASN A 108 -0.99 -11.81 -11.07
C ASN A 108 -1.31 -12.35 -9.66
N LEU A 109 -1.89 -11.52 -8.78
CA LEU A 109 -2.32 -11.93 -7.44
C LEU A 109 -3.40 -13.02 -7.52
N HIS A 110 -4.45 -12.80 -8.32
CA HIS A 110 -5.52 -13.78 -8.53
C HIS A 110 -5.03 -15.08 -9.18
N GLN A 111 -3.99 -15.01 -10.02
CA GLN A 111 -3.35 -16.21 -10.58
C GLN A 111 -2.51 -16.97 -9.54
N GLN A 112 -1.79 -16.25 -8.69
CA GLN A 112 -0.91 -16.84 -7.67
C GLN A 112 -1.69 -17.45 -6.50
N CYS A 113 -2.71 -16.74 -5.99
CA CYS A 113 -3.51 -17.16 -4.85
C CYS A 113 -5.02 -17.08 -5.21
N PRO A 114 -5.55 -18.02 -6.01
CA PRO A 114 -6.91 -17.94 -6.56
C PRO A 114 -8.03 -18.00 -5.52
N ASN A 115 -7.74 -18.51 -4.31
CA ASN A 115 -8.71 -18.57 -3.21
C ASN A 115 -8.56 -17.43 -2.20
N ALA A 116 -7.55 -16.58 -2.35
CA ALA A 116 -7.28 -15.50 -1.42
C ALA A 116 -8.27 -14.35 -1.60
N ARG A 117 -8.55 -13.64 -0.51
CA ARG A 117 -9.16 -12.31 -0.53
C ARG A 117 -8.06 -11.26 -0.59
N PHE A 118 -8.17 -10.32 -1.52
CA PHE A 118 -7.23 -9.20 -1.63
C PHE A 118 -7.87 -7.91 -1.11
N VAL A 119 -7.22 -7.29 -0.13
CA VAL A 119 -7.61 -5.98 0.42
C VAL A 119 -6.54 -4.96 0.06
N TRP A 120 -6.85 -4.09 -0.89
CA TRP A 120 -5.98 -2.99 -1.28
C TRP A 120 -6.20 -1.81 -0.36
N VAL A 121 -5.15 -1.35 0.29
CA VAL A 121 -5.15 -0.16 1.13
C VAL A 121 -4.50 0.96 0.33
N THR A 122 -5.23 2.05 0.09
CA THR A 122 -4.70 3.17 -0.70
C THR A 122 -3.51 3.83 0.01
N PRO A 123 -2.56 4.44 -0.74
CA PRO A 123 -1.42 5.13 -0.16
C PRO A 123 -1.87 6.12 0.92
N LEU A 124 -1.12 6.18 2.02
CA LEU A 124 -1.32 7.24 2.99
C LEU A 124 -1.00 8.60 2.35
N GLY A 125 -1.63 9.66 2.86
CA GLY A 125 -1.28 11.02 2.44
C GLY A 125 0.20 11.33 2.68
N ASP A 126 0.77 12.17 1.83
CA ASP A 126 2.09 12.77 2.06
C ASP A 126 1.90 14.07 2.86
N TYR A 127 2.51 14.17 4.03
CA TYR A 127 2.40 15.32 4.93
C TYR A 127 3.76 16.00 5.17
N THR A 128 4.74 15.72 4.32
CA THR A 128 6.09 16.31 4.41
C THR A 128 6.09 17.83 4.18
N ASN A 129 5.10 18.36 3.45
CA ASN A 129 4.89 19.79 3.25
C ASN A 129 3.67 20.29 4.04
N THR A 130 3.91 21.02 5.12
CA THR A 130 2.86 21.52 6.03
C THR A 130 1.96 22.61 5.45
N GLY A 131 2.32 23.19 4.29
CA GLY A 131 1.58 24.27 3.64
C GLY A 131 0.36 23.83 2.80
N THR A 132 0.18 22.53 2.56
CA THR A 132 -0.84 22.02 1.61
C THR A 132 -1.48 20.73 2.10
N PHE A 133 -2.04 20.72 3.32
CA PHE A 133 -2.55 19.49 3.93
C PHE A 133 -3.84 18.93 3.28
N PRO A 134 -3.99 17.59 3.09
CA PRO A 134 -2.96 16.57 2.85
C PRO A 134 -2.23 16.93 1.56
N SER A 135 -0.92 16.70 1.40
CA SER A 135 -0.17 17.21 0.23
C SER A 135 -0.90 16.94 -1.08
N LEU A 136 -1.69 17.93 -1.51
CA LEU A 136 -2.08 18.18 -2.88
C LEU A 136 -0.86 18.70 -3.66
N GLY A 137 0.31 18.71 -3.03
CA GLY A 137 1.58 18.78 -3.70
C GLY A 137 1.60 17.74 -4.79
N LYS A 138 1.81 18.23 -5.99
CA LYS A 138 1.87 17.42 -7.18
C LYS A 138 3.28 16.82 -7.28
N ASN A 139 3.38 15.60 -7.76
CA ASN A 139 4.66 15.04 -8.20
C ASN A 139 5.13 15.73 -9.48
N SER A 140 6.28 15.31 -10.02
CA SER A 140 6.86 15.87 -11.25
C SER A 140 5.94 15.77 -12.49
N ASN A 141 4.92 14.90 -12.46
CA ASN A 141 3.93 14.75 -13.53
C ASN A 141 2.63 15.50 -13.27
N GLY A 142 2.55 16.34 -12.24
CA GLY A 142 1.35 17.12 -11.95
C GLY A 142 0.24 16.37 -11.21
N ASN A 143 0.49 15.13 -10.77
CA ASN A 143 -0.49 14.28 -10.07
C ASN A 143 -0.29 14.36 -8.56
N THR A 144 -1.38 14.26 -7.81
CA THR A 144 -1.40 14.13 -6.35
C THR A 144 -1.37 12.67 -5.92
N VAL A 145 -1.08 12.38 -4.65
CA VAL A 145 -1.18 11.02 -4.10
C VAL A 145 -2.60 10.44 -4.21
N TRP A 146 -3.63 11.30 -4.25
CA TRP A 146 -5.02 10.89 -4.39
C TRP A 146 -5.37 10.44 -5.80
N ASP A 147 -4.69 10.96 -6.83
CA ASP A 147 -4.85 10.45 -8.20
C ASP A 147 -4.36 9.00 -8.29
N PHE A 148 -3.32 8.62 -7.54
CA PHE A 148 -2.86 7.23 -7.41
C PHE A 148 -3.85 6.38 -6.60
N ALA A 149 -4.40 6.92 -5.51
CA ALA A 149 -5.44 6.24 -4.73
C ALA A 149 -6.69 5.94 -5.58
N ASP A 150 -7.13 6.87 -6.42
CA ASP A 150 -8.29 6.70 -7.30
C ASP A 150 -8.08 5.58 -8.33
N VAL A 151 -6.85 5.41 -8.84
CA VAL A 151 -6.50 4.29 -9.71
C VAL A 151 -6.62 2.95 -8.99
N ILE A 152 -6.10 2.84 -7.76
CA ILE A 152 -6.22 1.62 -6.96
C ILE A 152 -7.69 1.29 -6.69
N ILE A 153 -8.50 2.29 -6.32
CA ILE A 153 -9.93 2.10 -6.05
C ILE A 153 -10.66 1.59 -7.30
N LYS A 154 -10.45 2.24 -8.46
CA LYS A 154 -11.09 1.85 -9.73
C LYS A 154 -10.69 0.43 -10.14
N ALA A 155 -9.40 0.10 -10.03
CA ALA A 155 -8.90 -1.23 -10.36
C ALA A 155 -9.46 -2.28 -9.40
N ALA A 156 -9.48 -2.01 -8.10
CA ALA A 156 -9.99 -2.95 -7.10
C ALA A 156 -11.47 -3.28 -7.38
N GLN A 157 -12.29 -2.27 -7.67
CA GLN A 157 -13.68 -2.46 -8.07
C GLN A 157 -13.82 -3.31 -9.34
N PHE A 158 -12.97 -3.08 -10.35
CA PHE A 158 -13.03 -3.84 -11.61
C PHE A 158 -12.65 -5.32 -11.43
N TYR A 159 -11.60 -5.60 -10.66
CA TYR A 159 -11.09 -6.96 -10.46
C TYR A 159 -11.73 -7.70 -9.26
N GLY A 160 -12.78 -7.14 -8.65
CA GLY A 160 -13.49 -7.77 -7.53
C GLY A 160 -12.67 -7.84 -6.24
N ASN A 161 -11.72 -6.92 -6.05
CA ASN A 161 -10.93 -6.81 -4.83
C ASN A 161 -11.58 -5.84 -3.83
N GLU A 162 -11.33 -6.09 -2.56
CA GLU A 162 -11.72 -5.17 -1.49
C GLU A 162 -10.77 -3.97 -1.47
N VAL A 163 -11.28 -2.80 -1.08
CA VAL A 163 -10.46 -1.59 -0.96
C VAL A 163 -10.73 -0.84 0.34
N ILE A 164 -9.66 -0.44 1.03
CA ILE A 164 -9.69 0.44 2.18
C ILE A 164 -9.08 1.77 1.76
N ASP A 165 -9.94 2.77 1.62
CA ASP A 165 -9.54 4.13 1.30
C ASP A 165 -9.05 4.88 2.56
N THR A 166 -7.76 5.20 2.58
CA THR A 166 -7.10 5.85 3.73
C THR A 166 -7.18 7.37 3.71
N ARG A 167 -7.83 7.99 2.72
CA ARG A 167 -8.01 9.46 2.65
C ARG A 167 -8.64 10.07 3.90
N TYR A 168 -9.46 9.29 4.61
CA TYR A 168 -10.11 9.70 5.85
C TYR A 168 -9.47 9.10 7.11
N CYS A 169 -8.36 8.38 6.96
CA CYS A 169 -7.65 7.80 8.10
C CYS A 169 -6.99 8.92 8.92
N PHE A 170 -6.26 9.83 8.26
CA PHE A 170 -5.54 10.94 8.86
C PHE A 170 -6.06 12.30 8.35
N SER A 171 -5.86 13.36 9.14
CA SER A 171 -6.31 14.72 8.83
C SER A 171 -5.26 15.76 9.27
N ASN A 172 -5.48 17.04 8.94
CA ASN A 172 -4.54 18.14 9.26
C ASN A 172 -4.32 18.32 10.75
N LEU A 173 -5.24 17.75 11.53
CA LEU A 173 -5.23 17.76 12.97
C LEU A 173 -4.43 16.58 13.56
N THR A 174 -3.97 15.63 12.73
CA THR A 174 -3.27 14.41 13.18
C THR A 174 -1.85 14.32 12.60
N THR A 175 -1.19 15.45 12.39
CA THR A 175 0.22 15.50 11.92
C THR A 175 1.18 14.86 12.92
N ASN A 176 0.85 14.90 14.21
CA ASN A 176 1.57 14.23 15.30
C ASN A 176 1.56 12.70 15.21
N CYS A 177 0.81 12.10 14.28
CA CYS A 177 0.83 10.66 13.99
C CYS A 177 1.98 10.25 13.06
N PHE A 178 2.78 11.19 12.56
CA PHE A 178 3.87 10.93 11.64
C PHE A 178 5.20 11.36 12.24
N PHE A 179 6.26 10.60 11.95
CA PHE A 179 7.62 10.96 12.36
C PHE A 179 8.20 12.07 11.47
N ASP A 180 8.01 11.97 10.16
CA ASP A 180 8.56 12.86 9.14
C ASP A 180 7.49 13.41 8.17
N GLY A 181 6.22 13.24 8.52
CA GLY A 181 5.09 13.56 7.65
C GLY A 181 4.77 12.48 6.60
N LEU A 182 5.56 11.41 6.48
CA LEU A 182 5.27 10.30 5.55
C LEU A 182 5.07 8.99 6.30
N HIS A 183 5.96 8.70 7.24
CA HIS A 183 6.00 7.45 7.98
C HIS A 183 5.23 7.59 9.30
N PRO A 184 4.21 6.75 9.56
CA PRO A 184 3.53 6.75 10.84
C PRO A 184 4.48 6.44 11.99
N ASN A 185 4.37 7.20 13.08
CA ASN A 185 5.00 6.84 14.37
C ASN A 185 4.13 5.81 15.11
N ALA A 186 4.45 5.47 16.36
CA ALA A 186 3.68 4.50 17.13
C ALA A 186 2.18 4.86 17.24
N LEU A 187 1.86 6.13 17.50
CA LEU A 187 0.48 6.64 17.53
C LEU A 187 -0.22 6.51 16.17
N GLY A 188 0.50 6.84 15.09
CA GLY A 188 -0.02 6.68 13.74
C GLY A 188 -0.25 5.23 13.34
N MET A 189 0.65 4.32 13.73
CA MET A 189 0.50 2.88 13.49
C MET A 189 -0.72 2.31 14.22
N GLU A 190 -0.97 2.72 15.46
CA GLU A 190 -2.18 2.34 16.20
C GLU A 190 -3.44 2.87 15.53
N LYS A 191 -3.46 4.14 15.14
CA LYS A 191 -4.60 4.76 14.45
C LYS A 191 -4.90 4.07 13.11
N LEU A 192 -3.86 3.74 12.34
CA LEU A 192 -3.98 2.99 11.09
C LEU A 192 -4.49 1.57 11.33
N SER A 193 -3.96 0.88 12.34
CA SER A 193 -4.42 -0.46 12.75
C SER A 193 -5.92 -0.47 13.03
N ASN A 194 -6.40 0.45 13.88
CA ASN A 194 -7.81 0.54 14.25
C ASN A 194 -8.69 0.90 13.03
N PHE A 195 -8.22 1.79 12.15
CA PHE A 195 -8.95 2.17 10.94
C PHE A 195 -9.12 0.98 9.98
N ILE A 196 -8.03 0.25 9.70
CA ILE A 196 -8.05 -0.92 8.83
C ILE A 196 -8.88 -2.04 9.46
N LEU A 197 -8.68 -2.33 10.75
CA LEU A 197 -9.39 -3.41 11.46
C LEU A 197 -10.91 -3.21 11.41
N ASN A 198 -11.39 -1.98 11.67
CA ASN A 198 -12.81 -1.66 11.60
C ASN A 198 -13.41 -1.85 10.20
N LYS A 199 -12.60 -1.78 9.14
CA LYS A 199 -13.03 -2.02 7.76
C LYS A 199 -12.96 -3.51 7.42
N ILE A 200 -11.91 -4.20 7.83
CA ILE A 200 -11.75 -5.66 7.65
C ILE A 200 -12.90 -6.42 8.31
N TYR A 201 -13.36 -6.05 9.51
CA TYR A 201 -14.50 -6.73 10.14
C TYR A 201 -15.79 -6.66 9.31
N ASN A 202 -16.05 -5.53 8.64
CA ASN A 202 -17.22 -5.39 7.76
C ASN A 202 -17.06 -6.12 6.42
N ILE A 203 -15.83 -6.54 6.10
CA ILE A 203 -15.49 -7.26 4.87
C ILE A 203 -15.52 -8.78 5.14
N LEU A 204 -15.03 -9.22 6.31
CA LEU A 204 -14.90 -10.64 6.67
C LEU A 204 -16.11 -11.22 7.44
N GLY A 205 -16.89 -10.38 8.11
CA GLY A 205 -18.14 -10.76 8.79
C GLY A 205 -19.34 -10.71 7.88
#